data_AF-A0A1J1HR44-F1
#
_entry.id   AF-A0A1J1HR44-F1
#
_cell.length_a   1.000
_cell.length_b   1.000
_cell.length_c   1.000
_cell.angle_alpha   90.00
_cell.angle_beta   90.00
_cell.angle_gamma   90.00
#
_symmetry.space_group_name_H-M   'P 1'
#
loop_
_entity.id
_entity.type
_entity.pdbx_description
1 polymer ?
#
loop_
_entity_poly.entity_id
_entity_poly.type
_entity_poly.pdbx_seq_one_letter_code
_entity_poly.pdbx_strand_id
1 'polypeptide(L)'
;MLLKSAPAWIASSRLEEVTGKVQAARNLIMRVCEVNPTSEDLWLEAARVQPPDTAKGVIAQAARHIPTSVRIWIKGADLENEAKAKRIVYRKALEHLPNSVRLWKSAVEFENPNDARILLSRAVECCNMSVEL
;
A
#
# COMPACT_ATOMS: atom_id res chain seq x y z
N MET A 1 18.17 20.85 -8.67
CA MET A 1 18.18 19.54 -9.37
C MET A 1 16.79 18.90 -9.24
N LEU A 2 15.74 19.54 -9.80
CA LEU A 2 14.32 19.20 -9.59
C LEU A 2 13.62 18.89 -10.92
N LEU A 3 13.99 17.80 -11.59
CA LEU A 3 13.49 17.50 -12.94
C LEU A 3 13.32 16.02 -13.27
N LYS A 4 13.29 15.14 -12.27
CA LYS A 4 12.98 13.72 -12.49
C LYS A 4 11.59 13.41 -11.93
N SER A 5 10.71 12.93 -12.81
CA SER A 5 9.38 12.41 -12.46
C SER A 5 9.49 11.05 -11.76
N ALA A 6 8.41 10.60 -11.11
CA ALA A 6 8.40 9.30 -10.42
C ALA A 6 8.87 8.12 -11.31
N PRO A 7 8.42 7.99 -12.58
CA PRO A 7 8.94 6.94 -13.47
C PRO A 7 10.45 7.01 -13.70
N ALA A 8 11.02 8.20 -13.82
CA ALA A 8 12.46 8.37 -14.03
C ALA A 8 13.28 7.91 -12.82
N TRP A 9 12.79 8.14 -11.61
CA TRP A 9 13.42 7.66 -10.38
C TRP A 9 13.28 6.15 -10.22
N ILE A 10 12.12 5.59 -10.53
CA ILE A 10 11.89 4.13 -10.53
C ILE A 10 12.85 3.46 -11.52
N ALA A 11 12.96 3.98 -12.74
CA ALA A 11 13.89 3.48 -13.74
C ALA A 11 15.35 3.55 -13.26
N SER A 12 15.74 4.65 -12.60
CA SER A 12 17.08 4.81 -12.03
C SER A 12 17.35 3.77 -10.91
N SER A 13 16.39 3.55 -10.00
CA SER A 13 16.51 2.53 -8.94
C SER A 13 16.65 1.12 -9.52
N ARG A 14 15.83 0.77 -10.52
CA ARG A 14 15.91 -0.52 -11.21
C ARG A 14 17.24 -0.70 -11.95
N LEU A 15 17.78 0.35 -12.55
CA LEU A 15 19.08 0.30 -13.21
C LEU A 15 20.22 -0.04 -12.22
N GLU A 16 20.22 0.58 -11.04
CA GLU A 16 21.18 0.26 -9.99
C GLU A 16 21.02 -1.20 -9.51
N GLU A 17 19.79 -1.70 -9.38
CA GLU A 17 19.50 -3.08 -8.98
C GLU A 17 20.03 -4.10 -10.00
N VAL A 18 19.73 -3.94 -11.30
CA VAL A 18 20.16 -4.88 -12.36
C VAL A 18 21.67 -4.87 -12.60
N THR A 19 22.35 -3.79 -12.22
CA THR A 19 23.82 -3.70 -12.27
C THR A 19 24.49 -4.24 -10.99
N GLY A 20 23.71 -4.83 -10.07
CA GLY A 20 24.20 -5.44 -8.84
C GLY A 20 24.36 -4.47 -7.66
N LYS A 21 24.06 -3.17 -7.85
CA LYS A 21 24.18 -2.13 -6.82
C LYS A 21 22.90 -1.99 -6.01
N VAL A 22 22.41 -3.10 -5.46
CA VAL A 22 21.12 -3.18 -4.76
C VAL A 22 21.02 -2.18 -3.60
N GLN A 23 22.09 -1.99 -2.82
CA GLN A 23 22.06 -1.04 -1.71
C GLN A 23 21.95 0.42 -2.20
N ALA A 24 22.57 0.75 -3.34
CA ALA A 24 22.42 2.07 -3.95
C ALA A 24 20.98 2.28 -4.44
N ALA A 25 20.38 1.25 -5.06
CA ALA A 25 18.97 1.27 -5.48
C ALA A 25 18.02 1.54 -4.30
N ARG A 26 18.23 0.86 -3.17
CA ARG A 26 17.47 1.02 -1.91
C ARG A 26 17.59 2.42 -1.32
N ASN A 27 18.81 2.92 -1.21
CA ASN A 27 19.06 4.25 -0.65
C ASN A 27 18.47 5.34 -1.55
N LEU A 28 18.61 5.18 -2.87
CA LEU A 28 18.07 6.10 -3.85
C LEU A 28 16.54 6.18 -3.75
N ILE A 29 15.83 5.05 -3.81
CA ILE A 29 14.37 5.06 -3.84
C ILE A 29 13.78 5.58 -2.52
N MET A 30 14.37 5.26 -1.37
CA MET A 30 13.94 5.79 -0.07
C MET A 30 14.09 7.31 -0.01
N ARG A 31 15.23 7.85 -0.42
CA ARG A 31 15.46 9.30 -0.48
C ARG A 31 14.44 10.00 -1.39
N VAL A 32 14.12 9.40 -2.54
CA VAL A 32 13.14 9.98 -3.46
C VAL A 32 11.73 9.95 -2.85
N CYS A 33 11.37 8.91 -2.10
CA CYS A 33 10.09 8.88 -1.37
C CYS A 33 9.97 10.02 -0.36
N GLU A 34 11.06 10.39 0.33
CA GLU A 34 11.06 11.54 1.27
C GLU A 34 10.85 12.88 0.56
N VAL A 35 11.40 13.02 -0.66
CA VAL A 35 11.23 14.25 -1.48
C VAL A 35 9.84 14.31 -2.12
N ASN A 36 9.27 13.16 -2.47
CA ASN A 36 7.97 13.04 -3.14
C ASN A 36 7.01 12.12 -2.36
N PRO A 37 6.61 12.49 -1.13
CA PRO A 37 5.88 11.60 -0.22
C PRO A 37 4.47 11.27 -0.69
N THR A 38 3.89 12.04 -1.60
CA THR A 38 2.55 11.84 -2.15
C THR A 38 2.51 10.88 -3.34
N SER A 39 3.66 10.36 -3.78
CA SER A 39 3.74 9.48 -4.95
C SER A 39 3.60 8.01 -4.56
N GLU A 40 2.43 7.44 -4.79
CA GLU A 40 2.12 6.03 -4.56
C GLU A 40 3.11 5.07 -5.23
N ASP A 41 3.45 5.31 -6.51
CA ASP A 41 4.33 4.41 -7.27
C ASP A 41 5.77 4.37 -6.72
N LEU A 42 6.24 5.47 -6.12
CA LEU A 42 7.57 5.52 -5.51
C LEU A 42 7.62 4.68 -4.25
N TRP A 43 6.59 4.78 -3.41
CA TRP A 43 6.49 3.97 -2.19
C TRP A 43 6.35 2.48 -2.49
N LEU A 44 5.55 2.12 -3.50
CA LEU A 44 5.38 0.72 -3.91
C LEU A 44 6.68 0.14 -4.49
N GLU A 45 7.42 0.92 -5.27
CA GLU A 45 8.74 0.52 -5.76
C GLU A 45 9.75 0.41 -4.60
N ALA A 46 9.74 1.36 -3.66
CA ALA A 46 10.60 1.31 -2.48
C ALA A 46 10.35 0.03 -1.68
N ALA A 47 9.10 -0.33 -1.42
CA ALA A 47 8.76 -1.56 -0.74
C ALA A 47 9.19 -2.82 -1.52
N ARG A 48 9.17 -2.79 -2.86
CA ARG A 48 9.61 -3.90 -3.71
C ARG A 48 11.11 -4.18 -3.62
N VAL A 49 11.93 -3.13 -3.59
CA VAL A 49 13.41 -3.25 -3.61
C VAL A 49 13.97 -3.61 -2.22
N GLN A 50 13.20 -3.37 -1.17
CA GLN A 50 13.59 -3.67 0.20
C GLN A 50 13.41 -5.15 0.57
N PRO A 51 14.20 -5.67 1.54
CA PRO A 51 13.93 -6.97 2.13
C PRO A 51 12.53 -7.01 2.78
N PRO A 52 11.90 -8.19 2.89
CA PRO A 52 10.56 -8.34 3.46
C PRO A 52 10.38 -7.68 4.83
N ASP A 53 11.38 -7.82 5.72
CA ASP A 53 11.35 -7.27 7.07
C ASP A 53 11.28 -5.74 7.07
N THR A 54 11.95 -5.10 6.11
CA THR A 54 11.99 -3.63 5.97
C THR A 54 10.80 -3.12 5.16
N ALA A 55 10.32 -3.89 4.17
CA ALA A 55 9.24 -3.49 3.27
C ALA A 55 7.95 -3.12 4.02
N LYS A 56 7.64 -3.82 5.12
CA LYS A 56 6.50 -3.50 6.00
C LYS A 56 6.60 -2.09 6.57
N GLY A 57 7.77 -1.70 7.05
CA GLY A 57 8.02 -0.36 7.59
C GLY A 57 7.86 0.73 6.52
N VAL A 58 8.35 0.46 5.31
CA VAL A 58 8.21 1.37 4.16
C VAL A 58 6.75 1.57 3.78
N ILE A 59 5.96 0.49 3.66
CA ILE A 59 4.53 0.60 3.36
C ILE A 59 3.75 1.27 4.49
N ALA A 60 4.10 1.01 5.76
CA ALA A 60 3.49 1.70 6.88
C ALA A 60 3.77 3.22 6.85
N GLN A 61 4.98 3.63 6.43
CA GLN A 61 5.30 5.04 6.22
C GLN A 61 4.50 5.62 5.05
N ALA A 62 4.42 4.90 3.94
CA ALA A 62 3.61 5.29 2.77
C ALA A 62 2.14 5.52 3.14
N ALA A 63 1.56 4.65 3.97
CA ALA A 63 0.18 4.75 4.43
C ALA A 63 -0.07 5.99 5.32
N ARG A 64 0.95 6.48 6.05
CA ARG A 64 0.85 7.75 6.79
C ARG A 64 0.87 8.96 5.87
N HIS A 65 1.63 8.90 4.77
CA HIS A 65 1.69 10.00 3.79
C HIS A 65 0.50 10.00 2.83
N ILE A 66 -0.02 8.82 2.49
CA ILE A 66 -1.09 8.64 1.49
C ILE A 66 -2.16 7.69 2.06
N PRO A 67 -2.90 8.10 3.11
CA PRO A 67 -3.92 7.26 3.72
C PRO A 67 -5.09 6.95 2.78
N THR A 68 -5.24 7.71 1.70
CA THR A 68 -6.29 7.53 0.68
C THR A 68 -5.90 6.55 -0.44
N SER A 69 -4.68 6.00 -0.43
CA SER A 69 -4.23 5.04 -1.43
C SER A 69 -4.68 3.62 -1.12
N VAL A 70 -5.61 3.11 -1.93
CA VAL A 70 -6.04 1.71 -1.87
C VAL A 70 -4.89 0.73 -2.15
N ARG A 71 -3.98 1.03 -3.10
CA ARG A 71 -2.90 0.09 -3.46
C ARG A 71 -1.87 -0.03 -2.34
N ILE A 72 -1.57 1.05 -1.63
CA ILE A 72 -0.66 1.01 -0.46
C ILE A 72 -1.24 0.13 0.63
N TRP A 73 -2.53 0.29 0.96
CA TRP A 73 -3.17 -0.54 1.99
C TRP A 73 -3.23 -2.02 1.62
N ILE A 74 -3.60 -2.34 0.38
CA ILE A 74 -3.59 -3.72 -0.11
C ILE A 74 -2.17 -4.29 -0.05
N LYS A 75 -1.17 -3.55 -0.52
CA LYS A 75 0.23 -4.00 -0.46
C LYS A 75 0.68 -4.22 0.97
N GLY A 76 0.24 -3.39 1.92
CA GLY A 76 0.51 -3.57 3.35
C GLY A 76 -0.09 -4.87 3.87
N ALA A 77 -1.34 -5.17 3.52
CA ALA A 77 -2.01 -6.40 3.89
C ALA A 77 -1.32 -7.64 3.28
N ASP A 78 -0.83 -7.54 2.03
CA ASP A 78 -0.13 -8.63 1.34
C ASP A 78 1.28 -8.92 1.90
N LEU A 79 1.89 -7.95 2.59
CA LEU A 79 3.16 -8.16 3.27
C LEU A 79 2.99 -8.87 4.63
N GLU A 80 1.78 -8.99 5.15
CA GLU A 80 1.54 -9.65 6.43
C GLU A 80 1.42 -11.17 6.30
N ASN A 81 2.17 -11.89 7.14
CA ASN A 81 2.12 -13.35 7.21
C ASN A 81 1.00 -13.82 8.15
N GLU A 82 0.72 -13.03 9.19
CA GLU A 82 -0.24 -13.38 10.23
C GLU A 82 -1.64 -12.86 9.86
N ALA A 83 -2.63 -13.74 9.91
CA ALA A 83 -4.02 -13.38 9.63
C ALA A 83 -4.51 -12.22 10.51
N LYS A 84 -4.11 -12.22 11.79
CA LYS A 84 -4.45 -11.14 12.73
C LYS A 84 -3.86 -9.79 12.28
N ALA A 85 -2.62 -9.77 11.80
CA ALA A 85 -1.97 -8.55 11.32
C ALA A 85 -2.65 -8.05 10.05
N LYS A 86 -2.94 -8.94 9.09
CA LYS A 86 -3.66 -8.61 7.85
C LYS A 86 -5.02 -7.96 8.12
N ARG A 87 -5.79 -8.51 9.08
CA ARG A 87 -7.06 -7.91 9.54
C ARG A 87 -6.90 -6.50 10.10
N ILE A 88 -5.83 -6.25 10.87
CA ILE A 88 -5.55 -4.92 11.42
C ILE A 88 -5.27 -3.92 10.29
N VAL A 89 -4.54 -4.33 9.25
CA VAL A 89 -4.26 -3.48 8.09
C VAL A 89 -5.55 -3.14 7.35
N TYR A 90 -6.39 -4.13 7.01
CA TYR A 90 -7.67 -3.85 6.34
C TYR A 90 -8.61 -2.99 7.18
N ARG A 91 -8.69 -3.23 8.49
CA ARG A 91 -9.51 -2.40 9.38
C ARG A 91 -9.09 -0.93 9.33
N LYS A 92 -7.79 -0.65 9.49
CA LYS A 92 -7.24 0.71 9.37
C LYS A 92 -7.48 1.32 7.99
N ALA A 93 -7.30 0.52 6.93
CA ALA A 93 -7.56 0.97 5.57
C ALA A 93 -9.02 1.41 5.38
N LEU A 94 -9.96 0.63 5.91
CA LEU A 94 -11.41 0.92 5.83
C LEU A 94 -11.85 2.06 6.77
N GLU A 95 -11.12 2.34 7.85
CA GLU A 95 -11.30 3.56 8.64
C GLU A 95 -10.97 4.82 7.80
N HIS A 96 -9.93 4.75 6.95
CA HIS A 96 -9.55 5.85 6.07
C HIS A 96 -10.38 5.92 4.78
N LEU A 97 -10.82 4.77 4.26
CA LEU A 97 -11.47 4.63 2.96
C LEU A 97 -12.72 3.74 3.05
N PRO A 98 -13.75 4.16 3.82
CA PRO A 98 -14.94 3.34 4.08
C PRO A 98 -15.76 3.02 2.84
N ASN A 99 -15.66 3.82 1.78
CA ASN A 99 -16.45 3.66 0.55
C ASN A 99 -15.69 2.90 -0.55
N SER A 100 -14.48 2.41 -0.26
CA SER A 100 -13.66 1.71 -1.24
C SER A 100 -14.13 0.26 -1.42
N VAL A 101 -14.93 0.03 -2.46
CA VAL A 101 -15.38 -1.30 -2.88
C VAL A 101 -14.20 -2.26 -3.05
N ARG A 102 -13.07 -1.78 -3.59
CA ARG A 102 -11.88 -2.60 -3.79
C ARG A 102 -11.26 -3.07 -2.46
N LEU A 103 -11.20 -2.21 -1.44
CA LEU A 103 -10.71 -2.62 -0.11
C LEU A 103 -11.65 -3.61 0.56
N TRP A 104 -12.96 -3.35 0.49
CA TRP A 104 -13.97 -4.28 1.03
C TRP A 104 -13.88 -5.66 0.38
N LYS A 105 -13.79 -5.71 -0.96
CA LYS A 105 -13.62 -6.99 -1.68
C LYS A 105 -12.38 -7.74 -1.21
N SER A 106 -11.21 -7.09 -1.18
CA SER A 106 -9.98 -7.73 -0.74
C SER A 106 -10.02 -8.19 0.73
N ALA A 107 -10.70 -7.44 1.61
CA ALA A 107 -10.90 -7.86 2.99
C ALA A 107 -11.85 -9.06 3.12
N VAL A 108 -12.94 -9.10 2.35
CA VAL A 108 -13.93 -10.19 2.34
C VAL A 108 -13.32 -11.47 1.76
N GLU A 109 -12.60 -11.38 0.63
CA GLU A 109 -11.93 -12.52 -0.03
C GLU A 109 -10.90 -13.21 0.87
N PHE A 110 -10.33 -12.48 1.82
CA PHE A 110 -9.36 -13.00 2.77
C PHE A 110 -10.01 -13.80 3.91
N GLU A 111 -11.28 -13.54 4.24
CA GLU A 111 -11.92 -14.11 5.43
C GLU A 111 -12.65 -15.43 5.17
N ASN A 112 -12.90 -16.18 6.24
CA ASN A 112 -13.77 -17.36 6.18
C ASN A 112 -15.25 -16.94 5.91
N PRO A 113 -16.12 -17.86 5.48
CA PRO A 113 -17.49 -17.51 5.08
C PRO A 113 -18.34 -16.81 6.16
N ASN A 114 -18.11 -17.09 7.44
CA ASN A 114 -18.87 -16.47 8.52
C ASN A 114 -18.45 -15.01 8.70
N ASP A 115 -17.15 -14.76 8.79
CA ASP A 115 -16.61 -13.40 8.94
C ASP A 115 -16.81 -12.57 7.66
N ALA A 116 -16.69 -13.19 6.49
CA ALA A 116 -16.97 -12.59 5.19
C ALA A 116 -18.41 -12.07 5.08
N ARG A 117 -19.40 -12.81 5.60
CA ARG A 117 -20.80 -12.37 5.63
C ARG A 117 -20.98 -11.12 6.48
N ILE A 118 -20.34 -11.06 7.66
CA ILE A 118 -20.40 -9.90 8.55
C ILE A 118 -19.77 -8.67 7.87
N LEU A 119 -18.61 -8.83 7.23
CA LEU A 119 -17.95 -7.75 6.50
C LEU A 119 -18.77 -7.28 5.29
N LEU A 120 -19.42 -8.19 4.57
CA LEU A 120 -20.23 -7.83 3.41
C LEU A 120 -21.45 -6.97 3.80
N SER A 121 -22.13 -7.30 4.89
CA SER A 121 -23.25 -6.47 5.40
C SER A 121 -22.80 -5.04 5.66
N ARG A 122 -21.65 -4.87 6.34
CA ARG A 122 -21.07 -3.55 6.61
C ARG A 122 -20.60 -2.85 5.33
N ALA A 123 -20.04 -3.59 4.37
CA ALA A 123 -19.61 -3.04 3.09
C ALA A 123 -20.79 -2.42 2.32
N VAL A 124 -21.95 -3.08 2.33
CA VAL A 124 -23.18 -2.58 1.68
C VAL A 124 -23.64 -1.28 2.34
N GLU A 125 -23.67 -1.20 3.67
CA GLU A 125 -24.03 0.02 4.41
C GLU A 125 -23.10 1.19 4.06
N CYS A 126 -21.78 0.97 4.10
CA CYS A 126 -20.80 2.02 3.81
C CYS A 126 -20.82 2.45 2.33
N CYS A 127 -21.06 1.53 1.39
CA CYS A 127 -21.04 1.84 -0.04
C CYS A 127 -22.37 2.40 -0.57
N ASN A 128 -23.53 2.01 -0.02
CA ASN A 128 -24.84 2.54 -0.46
C ASN A 128 -25.03 4.01 -0.09
N MET A 129 -24.47 4.47 1.04
CA MET A 129 -24.47 5.90 1.40
C MET A 129 -23.70 6.80 0.41
N SER A 130 -22.94 6.22 -0.51
CA SER A 130 -22.22 6.96 -1.56
C SER A 130 -23.08 7.26 -2.80
N VAL A 131 -24.29 6.70 -2.90
CA VAL A 131 -25.17 6.84 -4.08
C VAL A 131 -26.25 7.92 -3.88
N GLU A 132 -26.38 8.50 -2.68
CA GLU A 132 -27.40 9.50 -2.32
C GLU A 132 -26.88 10.97 -2.30
N LEU A 133 -25.86 11.32 -3.09
CA LEU A 133 -25.45 12.71 -3.34
C LEU A 133 -25.76 13.15 -4.77
#